data_AF-A0A926IE32-F1
#
_entry.id   AF-A0A926IE32-F1
#
_cell.length_a   1.000
_cell.length_b   1.000
_cell.length_c   1.000
_cell.angle_alpha   90.00
_cell.angle_beta   90.00
_cell.angle_gamma   90.00
#
_symmetry.space_group_name_H-M   'P 1'
#
loop_
_entity.id
_entity.type
_entity.pdbx_description
1 polymer ?
#
loop_
_entity_poly.entity_id
_entity_poly.type
_entity_poly.pdbx_seq_one_letter_code
_entity_poly.pdbx_strand_id
1 'polypeptide(L)'
;MQQILSCYIPKPNLEPINYEIINQIISFLIAEKKPFGYIPSKLIAPNFKKKITFNKLDQNIDYMLCTANLSSYLLEEYFNSTNDDSSELLRKHLTTLYNESKKLSDDPNTQFFHIYKNIYPVDDGLDNFSQSTYYNNILIIMSLYFESCDIFEEPKEEGLS
;
A
#
# COMPACT_ATOMS: atom_id res chain seq x y z
N MET A 1 -24.22 45.30 23.18
CA MET A 1 -24.17 44.05 22.40
C MET A 1 -22.71 43.73 22.13
N GLN A 2 -22.15 42.75 22.83
CA GLN A 2 -20.82 42.21 22.48
C GLN A 2 -21.03 41.19 21.35
N GLN A 3 -20.51 41.51 20.16
CA GLN A 3 -20.36 40.51 19.11
C GLN A 3 -19.24 39.55 19.54
N ILE A 4 -19.61 38.32 19.84
CA ILE A 4 -18.64 37.23 19.99
C ILE A 4 -18.22 36.86 18.57
N LEU A 5 -17.01 37.26 18.19
CA LEU A 5 -16.32 36.69 17.02
C LEU A 5 -16.08 35.22 17.33
N SER A 6 -16.90 34.34 16.74
CA SER A 6 -16.59 32.92 16.71
C SER A 6 -15.38 32.72 15.80
N CYS A 7 -14.18 32.65 16.37
CA CYS A 7 -13.01 32.21 15.62
C CYS A 7 -13.19 30.72 15.30
N TYR A 8 -13.44 30.40 14.04
CA TYR A 8 -13.39 29.03 13.55
C TYR A 8 -11.93 28.55 13.60
N ILE A 9 -11.63 27.59 14.49
CA ILE A 9 -10.34 26.90 14.49
C ILE A 9 -10.53 25.68 13.57
N PRO A 10 -9.92 25.67 12.36
CA PRO A 10 -10.01 24.51 11.49
C PRO A 10 -9.42 23.30 12.23
N LYS A 11 -10.15 22.18 12.21
CA LYS A 11 -9.57 20.91 12.67
C LYS A 11 -8.50 20.50 11.66
N PRO A 12 -7.29 20.14 12.11
CA PRO A 12 -6.27 19.63 11.20
C PRO A 12 -6.83 18.36 10.53
N ASN A 13 -6.80 18.31 9.20
CA ASN A 13 -7.01 17.06 8.50
C ASN A 13 -5.72 16.26 8.61
N LEU A 14 -5.75 15.22 9.43
CA LEU A 14 -4.63 14.33 9.67
C LEU A 14 -4.69 13.08 8.80
N GLU A 15 -5.73 12.91 7.97
CA GLU A 15 -5.89 11.74 7.12
C GLU A 15 -4.97 11.88 5.89
N PRO A 16 -3.94 11.04 5.77
CA PRO A 16 -3.02 11.11 4.63
C PRO A 16 -3.57 10.39 3.39
N ILE A 17 -4.67 9.64 3.54
CA ILE A 17 -5.30 8.88 2.47
C ILE A 17 -6.17 9.80 1.60
N ASN A 18 -6.07 9.61 0.30
CA ASN A 18 -6.87 10.28 -0.72
C ASN A 18 -7.65 9.22 -1.50
N TYR A 19 -8.92 9.03 -1.12
CA TYR A 19 -9.79 8.01 -1.71
C TYR A 19 -10.02 8.20 -3.21
N GLU A 20 -9.93 9.43 -3.73
CA GLU A 20 -10.02 9.68 -5.17
C GLU A 20 -8.85 9.03 -5.91
N ILE A 21 -7.63 9.14 -5.38
CA ILE A 21 -6.46 8.46 -5.95
C ILE A 21 -6.59 6.94 -5.83
N ILE A 22 -7.08 6.43 -4.70
CA ILE A 22 -7.35 4.99 -4.52
C ILE A 22 -8.32 4.49 -5.60
N ASN A 23 -9.44 5.21 -5.83
CA ASN A 23 -10.42 4.90 -6.87
C ASN A 23 -9.81 4.91 -8.27
N GLN A 24 -8.94 5.87 -8.57
CA GLN A 24 -8.27 5.97 -9.87
C GLN A 24 -7.33 4.79 -10.12
N ILE A 25 -6.57 4.37 -9.10
CA ILE A 25 -5.71 3.19 -9.18
C ILE A 25 -6.56 1.94 -9.45
N ILE A 26 -7.62 1.73 -8.69
CA ILE A 26 -8.53 0.57 -8.86
C ILE A 26 -9.16 0.59 -10.26
N SER A 27 -9.68 1.74 -10.69
CA SER A 27 -10.33 1.90 -12.00
C SER A 27 -9.38 1.60 -13.14
N PHE A 28 -8.12 2.00 -13.02
CA PHE A 28 -7.07 1.65 -13.97
C PHE A 28 -6.86 0.13 -14.05
N LEU A 29 -6.77 -0.57 -12.91
CA LEU A 29 -6.60 -2.03 -12.89
C LEU A 29 -7.79 -2.78 -13.50
N ILE A 30 -9.02 -2.30 -13.26
CA ILE A 30 -10.24 -2.84 -13.88
C ILE A 30 -10.17 -2.65 -15.41
N ALA A 31 -9.74 -1.48 -15.86
CA ALA A 31 -9.65 -1.16 -17.29
C ALA A 31 -8.58 -1.97 -18.02
N GLU A 32 -7.43 -2.25 -17.37
CA GLU A 32 -6.37 -3.08 -17.95
C GLU A 32 -6.79 -4.54 -18.20
N LYS A 33 -7.86 -5.03 -17.55
CA LYS A 33 -8.39 -6.40 -17.68
C LYS A 33 -7.30 -7.49 -17.57
N LYS A 34 -6.27 -7.26 -16.75
CA LYS A 34 -5.18 -8.23 -16.60
C LYS A 34 -5.74 -9.54 -16.05
N PRO A 35 -5.60 -10.67 -16.77
CA PRO A 35 -6.03 -11.95 -16.26
C PRO A 35 -5.06 -12.37 -15.17
N PHE A 36 -5.47 -12.20 -13.91
CA PHE A 36 -4.74 -12.76 -12.80
C PHE A 36 -5.04 -14.26 -12.73
N GLY A 37 -3.98 -15.08 -12.71
CA GLY A 37 -4.12 -16.51 -12.39
C GLY A 37 -4.63 -16.72 -10.95
N TYR A 38 -4.80 -17.98 -10.56
CA TYR A 38 -5.06 -18.29 -9.16
C TYR A 38 -3.85 -17.91 -8.30
N ILE A 39 -4.07 -17.05 -7.31
CA ILE A 39 -3.06 -16.62 -6.34
C ILE A 39 -3.64 -16.92 -4.95
N PRO A 40 -3.11 -17.91 -4.21
CA PRO A 40 -3.61 -18.22 -2.87
C PRO A 40 -3.36 -17.04 -1.93
N SER A 41 -4.31 -16.74 -1.06
CA SER A 41 -4.12 -15.81 0.06
C SER A 41 -3.26 -16.46 1.13
N LYS A 42 -2.38 -15.68 1.78
CA LYS A 42 -1.65 -16.14 2.97
C LYS A 42 -2.40 -15.63 4.21
N LEU A 43 -2.73 -16.54 5.14
CA LEU A 43 -3.35 -16.21 6.43
C LEU A 43 -2.29 -16.29 7.53
N ILE A 44 -1.29 -15.42 7.44
CA ILE A 44 -0.27 -15.26 8.48
C ILE A 44 -0.30 -13.77 8.86
N ALA A 45 -0.10 -13.44 10.12
CA ALA A 45 0.01 -12.05 10.58
C ALA A 45 1.31 -11.91 11.37
N PRO A 46 2.47 -11.88 10.71
CA PRO A 46 3.72 -11.67 11.41
C PRO A 46 3.70 -10.28 12.06
N ASN A 47 4.58 -10.08 13.04
CA ASN A 47 4.91 -8.72 13.44
C ASN A 47 5.52 -7.96 12.24
N PHE A 48 4.90 -6.84 11.84
CA PHE A 48 5.29 -6.00 10.70
C PHE A 48 6.79 -5.71 10.66
N LYS A 49 7.37 -5.33 11.82
CA LYS A 49 8.79 -5.01 11.95
C LYS A 49 9.69 -6.24 11.85
N LYS A 50 9.25 -7.40 12.34
CA LYS A 50 9.95 -8.68 12.12
C LYS A 50 10.00 -9.02 10.63
N LYS A 51 8.92 -8.80 9.89
CA LYS A 51 8.88 -9.04 8.44
C LYS A 51 9.85 -8.14 7.67
N ILE A 52 9.93 -6.84 8.01
CA ILE A 52 10.94 -5.92 7.45
C ILE A 52 12.35 -6.45 7.67
N THR A 53 12.66 -6.85 8.90
CA THR A 53 13.98 -7.37 9.28
C THR A 53 14.30 -8.69 8.56
N PHE A 54 13.32 -9.59 8.49
CA PHE A 54 13.46 -10.88 7.81
C PHE A 54 13.77 -10.73 6.32
N ASN A 55 13.06 -9.80 5.66
CA ASN A 55 13.28 -9.49 4.24
C ASN A 55 14.48 -8.58 4.00
N LYS A 56 15.22 -8.18 5.04
CA LYS A 56 16.42 -7.30 4.93
C LYS A 56 16.13 -5.99 4.17
N LEU A 57 14.93 -5.44 4.33
CA LEU A 57 14.60 -4.13 3.79
C LEU A 57 15.37 -3.04 4.53
N ASP A 58 15.86 -2.06 3.79
CA ASP A 58 16.65 -0.97 4.36
C ASP A 58 15.83 -0.06 5.28
N GLN A 59 16.55 0.83 5.98
CA GLN A 59 15.94 1.74 6.95
C GLN A 59 15.00 2.76 6.30
N ASN A 60 15.23 3.14 5.03
CA ASN A 60 14.37 4.10 4.35
C ASN A 60 13.02 3.45 4.00
N ILE A 61 13.05 2.23 3.46
CA ILE A 61 11.86 1.45 3.14
C ILE A 61 11.09 1.11 4.42
N ASP A 62 11.80 0.76 5.48
CA ASP A 62 11.21 0.57 6.82
C ASP A 62 10.43 1.81 7.28
N TYR A 63 11.06 3.00 7.20
CA TYR A 63 10.39 4.25 7.56
C TYR A 63 9.16 4.52 6.69
N MET A 64 9.26 4.31 5.37
CA MET A 64 8.16 4.50 4.43
C MET A 64 6.97 3.58 4.74
N LEU A 65 7.23 2.27 4.89
CA LEU A 65 6.20 1.26 5.16
C LEU A 65 5.56 1.45 6.54
N CYS A 66 6.36 1.67 7.60
CA CYS A 66 5.85 1.89 8.95
C CYS A 66 5.01 3.17 9.03
N THR A 67 5.42 4.25 8.36
CA THR A 67 4.65 5.51 8.34
C THR A 67 3.32 5.33 7.60
N ALA A 68 3.33 4.65 6.44
CA ALA A 68 2.12 4.40 5.67
C ALA A 68 1.15 3.44 6.37
N ASN A 69 1.67 2.46 7.11
CA ASN A 69 0.88 1.49 7.87
C ASN A 69 0.03 2.15 8.97
N LEU A 70 0.42 3.34 9.47
CA LEU A 70 -0.42 4.11 10.39
C LEU A 70 -1.80 4.49 9.79
N SER A 71 -1.96 4.36 8.47
CA SER A 71 -3.19 4.68 7.75
C SER A 71 -3.73 3.50 6.94
N SER A 72 -3.18 2.28 7.09
CA SER A 72 -3.70 1.09 6.40
C SER A 72 -5.13 0.76 6.85
N TYR A 73 -5.46 0.98 8.13
CA TYR A 73 -6.79 0.73 8.68
C TYR A 73 -7.90 1.53 7.96
N LEU A 74 -7.61 2.76 7.51
CA LEU A 74 -8.56 3.58 6.75
C LEU A 74 -8.87 2.97 5.37
N LEU A 75 -7.85 2.34 4.76
CA LEU A 75 -8.00 1.64 3.50
C LEU A 75 -8.80 0.34 3.68
N GLU A 76 -8.59 -0.38 4.79
CA GLU A 76 -9.41 -1.54 5.15
C GLU A 76 -10.88 -1.16 5.37
N GLU A 77 -11.15 -0.09 6.13
CA GLU A 77 -12.50 0.43 6.33
C GLU A 77 -13.17 0.80 5.00
N TYR A 78 -12.41 1.45 4.10
CA TYR A 78 -12.87 1.77 2.76
C TYR A 78 -13.29 0.51 1.99
N PHE A 79 -12.46 -0.53 1.91
CA PHE A 79 -12.82 -1.78 1.21
C PHE A 79 -14.01 -2.51 1.84
N ASN A 80 -14.09 -2.51 3.18
CA ASN A 80 -15.23 -3.08 3.88
C ASN A 80 -16.54 -2.32 3.60
N SER A 81 -16.45 -1.03 3.28
CA SER A 81 -17.61 -0.18 2.96
C SER A 81 -18.09 -0.31 1.51
N THR A 82 -17.19 -0.58 0.55
CA THR A 82 -17.55 -0.73 -0.88
C THR A 82 -18.15 -2.10 -1.17
N ASN A 83 -17.74 -3.13 -0.41
CA ASN A 83 -18.17 -4.53 -0.57
C ASN A 83 -18.03 -5.02 -2.03
N ASP A 84 -16.91 -4.68 -2.66
CA ASP A 84 -16.54 -5.06 -4.01
C ASP A 84 -15.21 -5.85 -4.04
N ASP A 85 -14.81 -6.32 -5.22
CA ASP A 85 -13.59 -7.12 -5.40
C ASP A 85 -12.31 -6.26 -5.46
N SER A 86 -12.38 -4.98 -5.10
CA SER A 86 -11.26 -4.02 -5.25
C SER A 86 -10.03 -4.41 -4.45
N SER A 87 -10.23 -4.89 -3.21
CA SER A 87 -9.12 -5.37 -2.38
C SER A 87 -8.45 -6.61 -3.00
N GLU A 88 -9.24 -7.58 -3.47
CA GLU A 88 -8.70 -8.79 -4.09
C GLU A 88 -7.98 -8.48 -5.42
N LEU A 89 -8.48 -7.51 -6.18
CA LEU A 89 -7.85 -7.04 -7.41
C LEU A 89 -6.46 -6.46 -7.14
N LEU A 90 -6.34 -5.56 -6.15
CA LEU A 90 -5.07 -4.99 -5.74
C LEU A 90 -4.12 -6.06 -5.22
N ARG A 91 -4.60 -6.96 -4.35
CA ARG A 91 -3.83 -8.07 -3.82
C ARG A 91 -3.13 -8.89 -4.92
N LYS A 92 -3.91 -9.29 -5.94
CA LYS A 92 -3.40 -10.05 -7.09
C LYS A 92 -2.40 -9.25 -7.92
N HIS A 93 -2.66 -7.97 -8.12
CA HIS A 93 -1.76 -7.07 -8.85
C HIS A 93 -0.41 -6.90 -8.14
N LEU A 94 -0.41 -6.56 -6.86
CA LEU A 94 0.82 -6.42 -6.07
C LEU A 94 1.59 -7.74 -5.98
N THR A 95 0.90 -8.88 -5.80
CA THR A 95 1.55 -10.20 -5.79
C THR A 95 2.21 -10.51 -7.14
N THR A 96 1.58 -10.11 -8.25
CA THR A 96 2.13 -10.28 -9.59
C THR A 96 3.41 -9.45 -9.75
N LEU A 97 3.37 -8.16 -9.39
CA LEU A 97 4.54 -7.27 -9.42
C LEU A 97 5.67 -7.77 -8.52
N TYR A 98 5.35 -8.32 -7.34
CA TYR A 98 6.36 -8.91 -6.46
C TYR A 98 6.99 -10.17 -7.07
N ASN A 99 6.20 -11.04 -7.70
CA ASN A 99 6.74 -12.22 -8.37
C ASN A 99 7.55 -11.88 -9.63
N GLU A 100 7.19 -10.80 -10.33
CA GLU A 100 7.98 -10.25 -11.44
C GLU A 100 9.30 -9.69 -10.93
N SER A 101 9.27 -8.91 -9.84
CA SER A 101 10.48 -8.31 -9.29
C SER A 101 11.51 -9.33 -8.82
N LYS A 102 11.08 -10.46 -8.23
CA LYS A 102 11.94 -11.60 -7.89
C LYS A 102 12.65 -12.23 -9.10
N LYS A 103 12.10 -12.10 -10.31
CA LYS A 103 12.76 -12.57 -11.54
C LYS A 103 13.80 -11.57 -12.06
N LEU A 104 13.69 -10.31 -11.65
CA LEU A 104 14.54 -9.21 -12.11
C LEU A 104 15.74 -8.96 -11.20
N SER A 105 15.59 -9.18 -9.89
CA SER A 105 16.64 -8.95 -8.90
C SER A 105 16.41 -9.78 -7.64
N ASP A 106 17.49 -10.25 -7.02
CA ASP A 106 17.48 -10.87 -5.69
C ASP A 106 17.55 -9.83 -4.55
N ASP A 107 17.78 -8.55 -4.86
CA ASP A 107 17.82 -7.47 -3.85
C ASP A 107 16.39 -7.04 -3.44
N PRO A 108 15.99 -7.22 -2.17
CA PRO A 108 14.65 -6.88 -1.68
C PRO A 108 14.31 -5.39 -1.82
N ASN A 109 15.30 -4.50 -1.77
CA ASN A 109 15.09 -3.06 -1.92
C ASN A 109 14.71 -2.71 -3.36
N THR A 110 15.42 -3.30 -4.34
CA THR A 110 15.05 -3.23 -5.76
C THR A 110 13.66 -3.81 -6.00
N GLN A 111 13.32 -4.94 -5.36
CA GLN A 111 12.00 -5.55 -5.46
C GLN A 111 10.88 -4.65 -4.93
N PHE A 112 11.11 -3.96 -3.82
CA PHE A 112 10.21 -2.95 -3.27
C PHE A 112 9.96 -1.82 -4.27
N PHE A 113 11.02 -1.21 -4.79
CA PHE A 113 10.90 -0.10 -5.73
C PHE A 113 10.30 -0.51 -7.07
N HIS A 114 10.43 -1.79 -7.46
CA HIS A 114 9.73 -2.32 -8.62
C HIS A 114 8.21 -2.26 -8.42
N ILE A 115 7.68 -2.75 -7.30
CA ILE A 115 6.24 -2.68 -7.00
C ILE A 115 5.79 -1.22 -6.91
N TYR A 116 6.53 -0.41 -6.15
CA TYR A 116 6.24 0.99 -5.88
C TYR A 116 6.07 1.84 -7.15
N LYS A 117 6.88 1.56 -8.19
CA LYS A 117 6.86 2.31 -9.45
C LYS A 117 5.89 1.76 -10.49
N ASN A 118 5.50 0.48 -10.39
CA ASN A 118 4.73 -0.20 -11.44
C ASN A 118 3.29 -0.54 -11.03
N ILE A 119 2.88 -0.20 -9.81
CA ILE A 119 1.49 -0.36 -9.37
C ILE A 119 0.51 0.47 -10.20
N TYR A 120 0.88 1.72 -10.52
CA TYR A 120 0.07 2.69 -11.26
C TYR A 120 0.98 3.65 -12.04
N PRO A 121 0.66 3.99 -13.31
CA PRO A 121 1.43 4.94 -14.10
C PRO A 121 1.12 6.37 -13.66
N VAL A 122 1.79 6.85 -12.61
CA VAL A 122 1.69 8.25 -12.16
C VAL A 122 2.17 9.17 -13.29
N ASP A 123 1.39 10.21 -13.61
CA ASP A 123 1.71 11.15 -14.69
C ASP A 123 2.90 12.04 -14.31
N ASP A 124 4.00 11.91 -15.08
CA ASP A 124 5.23 12.69 -14.93
C ASP A 124 5.02 14.21 -15.14
N GLY A 125 3.91 14.62 -15.75
CA GLY A 125 3.50 16.01 -15.94
C GLY A 125 2.89 16.68 -14.71
N LEU A 126 2.57 15.92 -13.66
CA LEU A 126 2.03 16.45 -12.41
C LEU A 126 3.09 17.26 -11.64
N ASP A 127 2.64 18.22 -10.84
CA ASP A 127 3.52 18.92 -9.92
C ASP A 127 4.01 18.00 -8.79
N ASN A 128 5.10 18.40 -8.12
CA ASN A 128 5.74 17.59 -7.07
C ASN A 128 4.79 17.21 -5.92
N PHE A 129 3.85 18.10 -5.55
CA PHE A 129 2.92 17.82 -4.46
C PHE A 129 1.90 16.77 -4.89
N SER A 130 1.36 16.90 -6.11
CA SER A 130 0.46 15.91 -6.70
C SER A 130 1.13 14.54 -6.83
N GLN A 131 2.33 14.48 -7.40
CA GLN A 131 3.10 13.22 -7.51
C GLN A 131 3.34 12.60 -6.13
N SER A 132 3.78 13.40 -5.14
CA SER A 132 3.98 12.91 -3.78
C SER A 132 2.70 12.37 -3.16
N THR A 133 1.54 12.97 -3.48
CA THR A 133 0.25 12.51 -2.97
C THR A 133 -0.12 11.14 -3.55
N TYR A 134 0.12 10.90 -4.86
CA TYR A 134 -0.05 9.57 -5.46
C TYR A 134 0.85 8.54 -4.80
N TYR A 135 2.13 8.86 -4.69
CA TYR A 135 3.13 7.96 -4.13
C TYR A 135 2.89 7.64 -2.65
N ASN A 136 2.37 8.58 -1.87
CA ASN A 136 1.96 8.33 -0.49
C ASN A 136 0.78 7.34 -0.43
N ASN A 137 -0.22 7.49 -1.29
CA ASN A 137 -1.36 6.58 -1.36
C ASN A 137 -0.95 5.18 -1.84
N ILE A 138 -0.01 5.10 -2.78
CA ILE A 138 0.62 3.84 -3.18
C ILE A 138 1.30 3.17 -1.99
N LEU A 139 2.03 3.90 -1.14
CA LEU A 139 2.64 3.31 0.05
C LEU A 139 1.61 2.79 1.04
N ILE A 140 0.48 3.48 1.22
CA ILE A 140 -0.60 3.02 2.09
C ILE A 140 -1.12 1.66 1.59
N ILE A 141 -1.41 1.55 0.28
CA ILE A 141 -1.79 0.28 -0.36
C ILE A 141 -0.71 -0.80 -0.13
N MET A 142 0.55 -0.50 -0.45
CA MET A 142 1.64 -1.46 -0.27
C MET A 142 1.81 -1.89 1.19
N SER A 143 1.64 -0.99 2.14
CA SER A 143 1.77 -1.28 3.57
C SER A 143 0.69 -2.24 4.05
N LEU A 144 -0.55 -2.08 3.59
CA LEU A 144 -1.64 -3.00 3.88
C LEU A 144 -1.31 -4.42 3.39
N TYR A 145 -0.90 -4.57 2.12
CA TYR A 145 -0.57 -5.88 1.56
C TYR A 145 0.76 -6.47 2.04
N PHE A 146 1.64 -5.61 2.55
CA PHE A 146 2.81 -6.07 3.28
C PHE A 146 2.40 -6.68 4.63
N GLU A 147 1.44 -6.06 5.34
CA GLU A 147 0.91 -6.57 6.60
C GLU A 147 0.11 -7.87 6.41
N SER A 148 -0.76 -7.95 5.39
CA SER A 148 -1.61 -9.12 5.10
C SER A 148 -0.88 -10.30 4.43
N CYS A 149 0.46 -10.27 4.37
CA CYS A 149 1.29 -11.34 3.81
C CYS A 149 1.24 -11.57 2.29
N ASP A 150 0.75 -10.60 1.52
CA ASP A 150 0.59 -10.76 0.07
C ASP A 150 1.87 -10.41 -0.72
N ILE A 151 2.68 -9.48 -0.20
CA ILE A 151 4.01 -9.17 -0.75
C ILE A 151 5.11 -9.39 0.28
N PHE A 152 6.31 -9.74 -0.18
CA PHE A 152 7.46 -10.14 0.65
C PHE A 152 7.29 -11.48 1.39
N GLU A 153 8.40 -12.06 1.83
CA GLU A 153 8.42 -13.37 2.46
C GLU A 153 8.12 -13.28 3.97
N GLU A 154 7.59 -14.37 4.52
CA GLU A 154 7.25 -14.43 5.94
C GLU A 154 8.39 -15.01 6.77
N PRO A 155 8.69 -14.45 7.95
CA PRO A 155 9.54 -15.15 8.90
C PRO A 155 8.87 -16.47 9.27
N LYS A 156 9.59 -17.59 9.13
CA LYS A 156 9.09 -18.88 9.60
C LYS A 156 8.84 -18.76 11.12
N GLU A 157 7.66 -19.15 11.58
CA GLU A 157 7.45 -19.29 13.02
C GLU A 157 8.46 -20.32 13.56
N GLU A 158 9.27 -19.91 14.53
CA GLU A 158 10.07 -20.86 15.30
C GLU A 158 9.09 -21.67 16.19
N GLY A 159 8.66 -22.82 15.68
CA GLY A 159 8.16 -23.92 16.49
C GLY A 159 6.64 -24.05 16.63
N LEU A 160 6.06 -24.91 15.77
CA LEU A 160 5.25 -26.05 16.21
C LEU A 160 5.60 -27.21 15.29
N SER A 161 6.74 -27.86 15.59
CA SER A 161 7.05 -29.22 15.13
C SER A 161 6.28 -30.23 15.97
#